data_AF-A0A352X8F2-F1
#
_entry.id   AF-A0A352X8F2-F1
#
_cell.length_a   1.000
_cell.length_b   1.000
_cell.length_c   1.000
_cell.angle_alpha   90.00
_cell.angle_beta   90.00
_cell.angle_gamma   90.00
#
_symmetry.space_group_name_H-M   'P 1'
#
loop_
_entity.id
_entity.type
_entity.pdbx_description
1 polymer ?
#
loop_
_entity_poly.entity_id
_entity_poly.type
_entity_poly.pdbx_seq_one_letter_code
_entity_poly.pdbx_strand_id
1 'polypeptide(L)'
;MSFPVLQLFLALVGIFAIAYFFIGVLLLVCQNRLLFFPSREIQTMPGDVGLVYEDVWLSVSNEVGKEERLHGWWIPGAFARDNFLLYLHGNGENIGANVHHAKRFQELGFSVFLIDYRGYGQSEGRFPVEKRVYQDAEVAWNYLVRERGIRVKDIFIYGHSLGGAIAIDLASRHPDMAGGIVQN
;
A
#
# COMPACT_ATOMS: atom_id res chain seq x y z
N MET A 1 57.46 -0.65 -5.64
CA MET A 1 56.57 -1.70 -6.19
C MET A 1 56.98 -1.97 -7.62
N SER A 2 57.17 -3.22 -8.02
CA SER A 2 57.44 -3.54 -9.43
C SER A 2 56.25 -3.11 -10.28
N PHE A 3 56.51 -2.48 -11.43
CA PHE A 3 55.51 -2.07 -12.43
C PHE A 3 54.33 -3.05 -12.63
N PRO A 4 54.54 -4.39 -12.71
CA PRO A 4 53.45 -5.37 -12.81
C PRO A 4 52.51 -5.43 -11.59
N VAL A 5 52.99 -5.18 -10.37
CA VAL A 5 52.15 -5.25 -9.15
C VAL A 5 51.18 -4.07 -9.09
N LEU A 6 51.61 -2.88 -9.51
CA LEU A 6 50.74 -1.70 -9.58
C LEU A 6 49.66 -1.87 -10.66
N GLN A 7 50.02 -2.41 -11.83
CA GLN A 7 49.05 -2.69 -12.90
C GLN A 7 47.99 -3.71 -12.47
N LEU A 8 48.41 -4.80 -11.79
CA LEU A 8 47.50 -5.79 -11.23
C LEU A 8 46.56 -5.17 -10.19
N PHE A 9 47.09 -4.35 -9.28
CA PHE A 9 46.29 -3.67 -8.27
C PHE A 9 45.24 -2.75 -8.90
N LEU A 10 45.64 -1.91 -9.87
CA LEU A 10 44.71 -1.01 -10.57
C LEU A 10 43.65 -1.78 -11.36
N ALA A 11 44.01 -2.91 -11.99
CA ALA A 11 43.06 -3.77 -12.68
C ALA A 11 42.02 -4.35 -11.70
N LEU A 12 42.45 -4.82 -10.53
CA LEU A 12 41.53 -5.33 -9.50
C LEU A 12 40.59 -4.24 -8.99
N VAL A 13 41.11 -3.05 -8.67
CA VAL A 13 40.28 -1.90 -8.26
C VAL A 13 39.27 -1.54 -9.35
N GLY A 14 39.68 -1.52 -10.62
CA GLY A 14 38.80 -1.28 -11.76
C GLY A 14 37.68 -2.34 -11.85
N ILE A 15 38.00 -3.62 -11.68
CA ILE A 15 37.01 -4.71 -11.67
C ILE A 15 36.01 -4.53 -10.53
N PHE A 16 36.47 -4.22 -9.31
CA PHE A 16 35.58 -3.99 -8.17
C PHE A 16 34.68 -2.77 -8.37
N ALA A 17 35.21 -1.67 -8.92
CA ALA A 17 34.42 -0.47 -9.21
C ALA A 17 33.34 -0.76 -10.27
N ILE A 18 33.69 -1.50 -11.32
CA ILE A 18 32.75 -1.93 -12.36
C ILE A 18 31.67 -2.85 -11.77
N ALA A 19 32.07 -3.84 -10.95
CA ALA A 19 31.13 -4.75 -10.31
C ALA A 19 30.16 -3.99 -9.37
N TYR A 20 30.67 -3.08 -8.55
CA TYR A 20 29.86 -2.24 -7.67
C TYR A 20 28.86 -1.39 -8.46
N PHE A 21 29.31 -0.75 -9.54
CA PHE A 21 28.43 0.02 -10.43
C PHE A 21 27.30 -0.85 -11.00
N PHE A 22 27.63 -2.03 -11.55
CA PHE A 22 26.62 -2.94 -12.10
C PHE A 22 25.66 -3.51 -11.04
N ILE A 23 26.13 -3.80 -9.82
CA ILE A 23 25.27 -4.19 -8.70
C ILE A 23 24.32 -3.04 -8.35
N GLY A 24 24.82 -1.81 -8.27
CA GLY A 24 23.99 -0.62 -8.03
C GLY A 24 22.91 -0.45 -9.09
N VAL A 25 23.27 -0.56 -10.37
CA VAL A 25 22.31 -0.52 -11.49
C VAL A 25 21.31 -1.66 -11.40
N LEU A 26 21.74 -2.88 -11.07
CA LEU A 26 20.85 -4.04 -10.91
C LEU A 26 19.84 -3.80 -9.78
N LEU A 27 20.29 -3.31 -8.62
CA LEU A 27 19.42 -3.00 -7.49
C LEU A 27 18.42 -1.90 -7.85
N LEU A 28 18.83 -0.85 -8.58
CA LEU A 28 17.95 0.22 -9.04
C LEU A 28 16.89 -0.29 -10.02
N VAL A 29 17.28 -1.12 -10.99
CA VAL A 29 16.35 -1.67 -11.99
C VAL A 29 15.41 -2.70 -11.37
N CYS A 30 15.89 -3.50 -10.42
CA CYS A 30 15.11 -4.55 -9.76
C CYS A 30 14.36 -4.06 -8.51
N GLN A 31 14.55 -2.81 -8.07
CA GLN A 31 14.01 -2.28 -6.81
C GLN A 31 12.54 -2.63 -6.60
N ASN A 32 11.66 -2.32 -7.55
CA ASN A 32 10.23 -2.62 -7.40
C ASN A 32 9.95 -4.12 -7.23
N ARG A 33 10.68 -4.99 -7.92
CA ARG A 33 10.54 -6.45 -7.81
C ARG A 33 11.07 -7.00 -6.49
N LEU A 34 11.96 -6.27 -5.83
CA LEU A 34 12.45 -6.60 -4.49
C LEU A 34 11.54 -6.06 -3.39
N LEU A 35 10.87 -4.93 -3.65
CA LEU A 35 10.00 -4.25 -2.70
C LEU A 35 8.58 -4.80 -2.66
N PHE A 36 8.05 -5.35 -3.75
CA PHE A 36 6.65 -5.76 -3.83
C PHE A 36 6.49 -7.25 -4.12
N PHE A 37 5.62 -7.91 -3.35
CA PHE A 37 5.20 -9.29 -3.51
C PHE A 37 3.66 -9.30 -3.55
N PRO A 38 3.03 -8.93 -4.67
CA PRO A 38 1.57 -8.85 -4.75
C PRO A 38 0.91 -10.23 -4.64
N SER A 39 -0.03 -10.36 -3.70
CA SER A 39 -0.91 -11.52 -3.58
C SER A 39 -2.28 -11.22 -4.19
N ARG A 40 -2.69 -12.00 -5.20
CA ARG A 40 -3.96 -11.78 -5.94
C ARG A 40 -5.14 -12.61 -5.44
N GLU A 41 -4.87 -13.71 -4.75
CA GLU A 41 -5.92 -14.63 -4.36
C GLU A 41 -6.55 -14.17 -3.03
N ILE A 42 -7.85 -13.88 -3.07
CA ILE A 42 -8.64 -13.55 -1.88
C ILE A 42 -9.05 -14.87 -1.21
N GLN A 43 -8.48 -15.14 -0.04
CA GLN A 43 -8.74 -16.37 0.72
C GLN A 43 -9.91 -16.26 1.71
N THR A 44 -10.26 -15.05 2.13
CA THR A 44 -11.30 -14.82 3.13
C THR A 44 -12.09 -13.58 2.72
N MET A 45 -13.42 -13.72 2.67
CA MET A 45 -14.34 -12.61 2.46
C MET A 45 -14.87 -12.09 3.80
N PRO A 46 -15.32 -10.83 3.89
CA PRO A 46 -15.88 -10.30 5.14
C PRO A 46 -17.11 -11.11 5.62
N GLY A 47 -17.89 -11.65 4.68
CA GLY A 47 -19.03 -12.52 4.99
C GLY A 47 -18.65 -13.80 5.75
N ASP A 48 -17.48 -14.37 5.49
CA ASP A 48 -17.02 -15.61 6.12
C ASP A 48 -16.80 -15.46 7.64
N VAL A 49 -16.56 -14.23 8.10
CA VAL A 49 -16.36 -13.90 9.52
C VAL A 49 -17.56 -13.20 10.14
N GLY A 50 -18.69 -13.13 9.41
CA GLY A 50 -19.94 -12.52 9.85
C GLY A 50 -19.97 -10.98 9.76
N LEU A 51 -19.13 -10.36 8.91
CA LEU A 51 -19.20 -8.92 8.66
C LEU A 51 -20.19 -8.63 7.52
N VAL A 52 -21.04 -7.63 7.75
CA VAL A 52 -21.74 -6.94 6.66
C VAL A 52 -20.74 -6.03 5.97
N TYR A 53 -20.74 -6.00 4.65
CA TYR A 53 -19.80 -5.19 3.87
C TYR A 53 -20.43 -4.74 2.55
N GLU A 54 -19.85 -3.71 1.97
CA GLU A 54 -20.12 -3.23 0.63
C GLU A 54 -18.84 -3.38 -0.22
N ASP A 55 -19.02 -3.89 -1.42
CA ASP A 55 -17.95 -4.01 -2.42
C ASP A 55 -17.77 -2.66 -3.14
N VAL A 56 -16.55 -2.13 -3.10
CA VAL A 56 -16.25 -0.77 -3.58
C VAL A 56 -15.20 -0.84 -4.69
N TRP A 57 -15.49 -0.17 -5.81
CA TRP A 57 -14.57 -0.03 -6.93
C TRP A 57 -14.26 1.44 -7.18
N LEU A 58 -12.99 1.83 -7.07
CA LEU A 58 -12.55 3.21 -7.26
C LEU A 58 -11.78 3.37 -8.58
N SER A 59 -12.18 4.33 -9.40
CA SER A 59 -11.49 4.61 -10.66
C SER A 59 -10.19 5.39 -10.43
N VAL A 60 -9.12 4.96 -11.09
CA VAL A 60 -7.81 5.62 -11.13
C VAL A 60 -7.50 6.00 -12.57
N SER A 61 -7.44 7.31 -12.82
CA SER A 61 -7.03 7.82 -14.14
C SER A 61 -5.52 7.68 -14.31
N ASN A 62 -5.08 6.94 -15.34
CA ASN A 62 -3.68 6.88 -15.71
C ASN A 62 -3.28 7.96 -16.71
N GLU A 63 -1.99 8.29 -16.73
CA GLU A 63 -1.34 9.23 -17.67
C GLU A 63 -1.54 8.85 -19.15
N VAL A 64 -1.97 7.62 -19.45
CA VAL A 64 -2.18 7.06 -20.80
C VAL A 64 -3.68 7.00 -21.17
N GLY A 65 -4.59 7.56 -20.36
CA GLY A 65 -6.03 7.59 -20.63
C GLY A 65 -6.75 6.25 -20.44
N LYS A 66 -6.07 5.20 -19.94
CA LYS A 66 -6.69 3.93 -19.54
C LYS A 66 -7.07 3.98 -18.07
N GLU A 67 -8.36 3.86 -17.78
CA GLU A 67 -8.86 3.72 -16.40
C GLU A 67 -8.49 2.33 -15.87
N GLU A 68 -7.83 2.31 -14.72
CA GLU A 68 -7.65 1.13 -13.88
C GLU A 68 -8.52 1.32 -12.63
N ARG A 69 -8.97 0.23 -12.00
CA ARG A 69 -9.80 0.30 -10.79
C ARG A 69 -9.13 -0.33 -9.58
N LEU A 70 -9.32 0.30 -8.42
CA LEU A 70 -9.02 -0.27 -7.11
C LEU A 70 -10.25 -1.00 -6.60
N HIS A 71 -10.03 -2.16 -6.02
CA HIS A 71 -11.02 -2.89 -5.25
C HIS A 71 -10.83 -2.61 -3.76
N GLY A 72 -11.94 -2.59 -3.04
CA GLY A 72 -11.93 -2.48 -1.60
C GLY A 72 -13.25 -2.92 -0.98
N TRP A 73 -13.23 -3.05 0.35
CA TRP A 73 -14.41 -3.34 1.13
C TRP A 73 -14.68 -2.22 2.12
N TRP A 74 -15.91 -1.73 2.09
CA TRP A 74 -16.46 -0.87 3.12
C TRP A 74 -17.21 -1.70 4.14
N ILE A 75 -16.79 -1.63 5.40
CA ILE A 75 -17.32 -2.40 6.50
C ILE A 75 -17.88 -1.41 7.52
N PRO A 76 -19.21 -1.23 7.63
CA PRO A 76 -19.80 -0.29 8.57
C PRO A 76 -19.54 -0.69 10.02
N GLY A 77 -19.31 0.32 10.86
CA GLY A 77 -19.13 0.16 12.30
C GLY A 77 -20.35 -0.47 12.97
N ALA A 78 -20.11 -1.23 14.06
CA ALA A 78 -21.19 -1.87 14.82
C ALA A 78 -22.14 -0.85 15.48
N PHE A 79 -21.69 0.39 15.64
CA PHE A 79 -22.39 1.47 16.29
C PHE A 79 -22.34 2.71 15.39
N ALA A 80 -23.37 3.56 15.47
CA ALA A 80 -23.38 4.86 14.83
C ALA A 80 -22.38 5.82 15.54
N ARG A 81 -21.11 5.66 15.22
CA ARG A 81 -20.01 6.54 15.65
C ARG A 81 -19.37 7.18 14.43
N ASP A 82 -19.00 8.44 14.56
CA ASP A 82 -18.22 9.19 13.56
C ASP A 82 -16.73 8.80 13.65
N ASN A 83 -16.40 7.51 13.56
CA ASN A 83 -15.02 7.02 13.57
C ASN A 83 -14.80 6.13 12.35
N PHE A 84 -13.92 6.57 11.46
CA PHE A 84 -13.65 5.91 10.19
C PHE A 84 -12.19 5.52 10.11
N LEU A 85 -11.89 4.34 9.58
CA LEU A 85 -10.53 3.83 9.48
C LEU A 85 -10.22 3.46 8.02
N LEU A 86 -9.27 4.16 7.41
CA LEU A 86 -8.64 3.70 6.17
C LEU A 86 -7.54 2.69 6.52
N TYR A 87 -7.71 1.44 6.09
CA TYR A 87 -6.79 0.34 6.36
C TYR A 87 -5.90 0.08 5.14
N LEU A 88 -4.60 0.25 5.33
CA LEU A 88 -3.56 0.06 4.32
C LEU A 88 -2.76 -1.20 4.65
N HIS A 89 -2.98 -2.28 3.87
CA HIS A 89 -2.40 -3.59 4.15
C HIS A 89 -0.90 -3.67 3.83
N GLY A 90 -0.26 -4.71 4.36
CA GLY A 90 1.15 -5.01 4.18
C GLY A 90 1.48 -5.67 2.84
N ASN A 91 2.77 -5.86 2.61
CA ASN A 91 3.26 -6.55 1.43
C ASN A 91 3.05 -8.08 1.55
N GLY A 92 2.95 -8.81 0.43
CA GLY A 92 2.71 -10.26 0.47
C GLY A 92 1.26 -10.66 0.76
N GLU A 93 0.39 -9.69 1.05
CA GLU A 93 -0.99 -9.90 1.49
C GLU A 93 -1.98 -9.15 0.58
N ASN A 94 -3.27 -9.20 0.92
CA ASN A 94 -4.34 -8.42 0.32
C ASN A 94 -5.44 -8.17 1.38
N ILE A 95 -6.51 -7.47 1.01
CA ILE A 95 -7.62 -7.18 1.92
C ILE A 95 -8.26 -8.43 2.54
N GLY A 96 -8.24 -9.57 1.82
CA GLY A 96 -8.76 -10.86 2.30
C GLY A 96 -8.02 -11.37 3.53
N ALA A 97 -6.69 -11.32 3.52
CA ALA A 97 -5.85 -11.70 4.67
C ALA A 97 -6.09 -10.81 5.91
N ASN A 98 -6.64 -9.61 5.70
CA ASN A 98 -6.79 -8.58 6.72
C ASN A 98 -8.24 -8.45 7.26
N VAL A 99 -9.16 -9.30 6.80
CA VAL A 99 -10.58 -9.29 7.23
C VAL A 99 -10.74 -9.45 8.74
N HIS A 100 -9.96 -10.33 9.39
CA HIS A 100 -10.03 -10.50 10.84
C HIS A 100 -9.53 -9.26 11.60
N HIS A 101 -8.57 -8.51 11.05
CA HIS A 101 -8.12 -7.24 11.62
C HIS A 101 -9.21 -6.18 11.47
N ALA A 102 -9.84 -6.10 10.30
CA ALA A 102 -10.98 -5.22 10.08
C ALA A 102 -12.13 -5.49 11.06
N LYS A 103 -12.43 -6.77 11.32
CA LYS A 103 -13.45 -7.15 12.31
C LYS A 103 -13.16 -6.57 13.69
N ARG A 104 -11.92 -6.65 14.16
CA ARG A 104 -11.53 -6.12 15.48
C ARG A 104 -11.72 -4.60 15.54
N PHE A 105 -11.35 -3.87 14.48
CA PHE A 105 -11.62 -2.42 14.43
C PHE A 105 -13.11 -2.11 14.37
N GLN A 106 -13.89 -2.91 13.64
CA GLN A 106 -15.34 -2.78 13.57
C GLN A 106 -16.01 -2.99 14.94
N GLU A 107 -15.54 -3.97 15.72
CA GLU A 107 -15.98 -4.24 17.09
C GLU A 107 -15.61 -3.10 18.07
N LEU A 108 -14.51 -2.38 17.79
CA LEU A 108 -14.14 -1.15 18.51
C LEU A 108 -15.00 0.08 18.11
N GLY A 109 -15.89 -0.09 17.13
CA GLY A 109 -16.83 0.94 16.68
C GLY A 109 -16.32 1.80 15.53
N PHE A 110 -15.33 1.33 14.76
CA PHE A 110 -14.92 1.98 13.51
C PHE A 110 -15.71 1.46 12.33
N SER A 111 -16.07 2.33 11.40
CA SER A 111 -16.31 1.89 10.02
C SER A 111 -14.96 1.75 9.32
N VAL A 112 -14.69 0.59 8.72
CA VAL A 112 -13.38 0.25 8.16
C VAL A 112 -13.47 0.22 6.64
N PHE A 113 -12.55 0.92 5.98
CA PHE A 113 -12.36 0.84 4.54
C PHE A 113 -11.02 0.21 4.24
N LEU A 114 -11.03 -0.99 3.64
CA LEU A 114 -9.84 -1.68 3.16
C LEU A 114 -9.76 -1.53 1.65
N ILE A 115 -8.56 -1.32 1.11
CA ILE A 115 -8.33 -1.31 -0.33
C ILE A 115 -7.18 -2.25 -0.68
N ASP A 116 -7.26 -2.89 -1.84
CA ASP A 116 -6.08 -3.48 -2.48
C ASP A 116 -5.40 -2.41 -3.35
N TYR A 117 -4.07 -2.32 -3.31
CA TYR A 117 -3.33 -1.48 -4.26
C TYR A 117 -3.36 -2.09 -5.67
N ARG A 118 -3.11 -1.29 -6.71
CA ARG A 118 -3.00 -1.82 -8.08
C ARG A 118 -2.00 -2.97 -8.16
N GLY A 119 -2.42 -4.08 -8.75
CA GLY A 119 -1.65 -5.31 -8.85
C GLY A 119 -1.86 -6.31 -7.70
N TYR A 120 -2.44 -5.89 -6.57
CA TYR A 120 -2.81 -6.73 -5.42
C TYR A 120 -4.28 -7.15 -5.47
N GLY A 121 -4.57 -8.28 -4.80
CA GLY A 121 -5.91 -8.87 -4.68
C GLY A 121 -6.72 -8.76 -5.97
N GLN A 122 -7.88 -8.09 -5.89
CA GLN A 122 -8.76 -7.90 -7.05
C GLN A 122 -8.56 -6.55 -7.77
N SER A 123 -7.74 -5.65 -7.22
CA SER A 123 -7.39 -4.40 -7.87
C SER A 123 -6.72 -4.64 -9.22
N GLU A 124 -7.12 -3.84 -10.20
CA GLU A 124 -6.61 -3.92 -11.56
C GLU A 124 -5.16 -3.41 -11.64
N GLY A 125 -4.62 -3.42 -12.86
CA GLY A 125 -3.36 -2.81 -13.19
C GLY A 125 -2.15 -3.74 -13.19
N ARG A 126 -1.02 -3.17 -13.62
CA ARG A 126 0.26 -3.86 -13.75
C ARG A 126 0.94 -4.02 -12.38
N PHE A 127 2.09 -4.71 -12.39
CA PHE A 127 2.92 -4.90 -11.20
C PHE A 127 3.12 -3.58 -10.43
N PRO A 128 2.98 -3.60 -9.09
CA PRO A 128 3.04 -2.40 -8.25
C PRO A 128 4.39 -1.70 -8.34
N VAL A 129 4.35 -0.38 -8.17
CA VAL A 129 5.52 0.48 -8.01
C VAL A 129 5.22 1.50 -6.93
N GLU A 130 6.25 2.00 -6.27
CA GLU A 130 6.15 2.87 -5.10
C GLU A 130 5.26 4.10 -5.32
N LYS A 131 5.47 4.85 -6.42
CA LYS A 131 4.63 6.01 -6.77
C LYS A 131 3.14 5.66 -6.85
N ARG A 132 2.78 4.45 -7.31
CA ARG A 132 1.39 4.05 -7.52
C ARG A 132 0.69 3.69 -6.21
N VAL A 133 1.36 3.00 -5.29
CA VAL A 133 0.71 2.64 -4.02
C VAL A 133 0.36 3.87 -3.18
N TYR A 134 1.17 4.94 -3.26
CA TYR A 134 0.84 6.24 -2.67
C TYR A 134 -0.34 6.94 -3.35
N GLN A 135 -0.41 6.86 -4.69
CA GLN A 135 -1.58 7.35 -5.44
C GLN A 135 -2.85 6.57 -5.10
N ASP A 136 -2.74 5.26 -4.91
CA ASP A 136 -3.89 4.40 -4.64
C ASP A 136 -4.49 4.71 -3.25
N ALA A 137 -3.62 4.92 -2.26
CA ALA A 137 -4.03 5.39 -0.94
C ALA A 137 -4.68 6.78 -1.00
N GLU A 138 -4.17 7.68 -1.84
CA GLU A 138 -4.78 9.00 -2.06
C GLU A 138 -6.15 8.92 -2.73
N VAL A 139 -6.36 7.99 -3.66
CA VAL A 139 -7.68 7.75 -4.28
C VAL A 139 -8.67 7.25 -3.25
N ALA A 140 -8.26 6.29 -2.41
CA ALA A 140 -9.10 5.79 -1.32
C ALA A 140 -9.45 6.85 -0.28
N TRP A 141 -8.49 7.72 0.07
CA TRP A 141 -8.73 8.87 0.92
C TRP A 141 -9.77 9.81 0.32
N ASN A 142 -9.61 10.16 -0.96
CA ASN A 142 -10.54 11.05 -1.66
C ASN A 142 -11.95 10.46 -1.75
N TYR A 143 -12.09 9.14 -1.92
CA TYR A 143 -13.37 8.46 -1.84
C TYR A 143 -14.06 8.68 -0.48
N LEU A 144 -13.34 8.50 0.64
CA LEU A 144 -13.90 8.71 1.98
C LEU A 144 -14.35 10.16 2.19
N VAL A 145 -13.54 11.13 1.77
CA VAL A 145 -13.84 12.55 2.01
C VAL A 145 -14.90 13.09 1.04
N ARG A 146 -14.75 12.82 -0.26
CA ARG A 146 -15.54 13.48 -1.30
C ARG A 146 -16.80 12.74 -1.66
N GLU A 147 -16.73 11.41 -1.77
CA GLU A 147 -17.87 10.59 -2.20
C GLU A 147 -18.72 10.14 -1.02
N ARG A 148 -18.08 9.69 0.07
CA ARG A 148 -18.78 9.33 1.33
C ARG A 148 -19.08 10.54 2.22
N GLY A 149 -18.51 11.71 1.94
CA GLY A 149 -18.76 12.95 2.69
C GLY A 149 -18.26 12.94 4.12
N ILE A 150 -17.27 12.10 4.44
CA ILE A 150 -16.74 11.95 5.80
C ILE A 150 -15.85 13.14 6.13
N ARG A 151 -16.01 13.71 7.32
CA ARG A 151 -15.16 14.83 7.76
C ARG A 151 -13.75 14.29 8.00
N VAL A 152 -12.75 14.98 7.48
CA VAL A 152 -11.33 14.61 7.62
C VAL A 152 -10.92 14.30 9.07
N LYS A 153 -11.39 15.12 10.02
CA LYS A 153 -11.12 14.98 11.46
C LYS A 153 -11.72 13.73 12.13
N ASP A 154 -12.52 12.95 11.41
CA ASP A 154 -13.14 11.70 11.87
C ASP A 154 -12.46 10.47 11.24
N ILE A 155 -11.49 10.68 10.34
CA ILE A 155 -10.79 9.62 9.60
C ILE A 155 -9.45 9.34 10.27
N PHE A 156 -9.25 8.08 10.63
CA PHE A 156 -7.99 7.51 11.08
C PHE A 156 -7.34 6.75 9.91
N ILE A 157 -6.01 6.77 9.87
CA ILE A 157 -5.23 5.98 8.89
C ILE A 157 -4.49 4.88 9.65
N TYR A 158 -4.67 3.64 9.23
CA TYR A 158 -3.93 2.49 9.74
C TYR A 158 -3.05 1.90 8.64
N GLY A 159 -1.78 1.67 8.95
CA GLY A 159 -0.84 1.01 8.05
C GLY A 159 -0.12 -0.15 8.71
N HIS A 160 -0.13 -1.33 8.08
CA HIS A 160 0.65 -2.49 8.50
C HIS A 160 1.86 -2.73 7.58
N SER A 161 3.06 -2.89 8.13
CA SER A 161 4.29 -3.20 7.37
C SER A 161 4.52 -2.19 6.22
N LEU A 162 4.50 -2.62 4.96
CA LEU A 162 4.51 -1.71 3.78
C LEU A 162 3.44 -0.63 3.86
N GLY A 163 2.22 -0.99 4.28
CA GLY A 163 1.12 -0.07 4.50
C GLY A 163 1.44 1.01 5.53
N GLY A 164 2.37 0.76 6.46
CA GLY A 164 2.89 1.74 7.40
C GLY A 164 3.58 2.92 6.73
N ALA A 165 4.47 2.65 5.77
CA ALA A 165 5.13 3.70 4.98
C ALA A 165 4.12 4.51 4.15
N ILE A 166 3.12 3.82 3.58
CA ILE A 166 2.02 4.44 2.81
C ILE A 166 1.14 5.31 3.71
N ALA A 167 0.83 4.83 4.92
CA ALA A 167 0.07 5.58 5.92
C ALA A 167 0.80 6.85 6.36
N ILE A 168 2.12 6.79 6.58
CA ILE A 168 2.94 7.95 6.95
C ILE A 168 2.95 8.99 5.81
N ASP A 169 3.16 8.56 4.57
CA ASP A 169 3.11 9.46 3.40
C ASP A 169 1.75 10.16 3.30
N LEU A 170 0.65 9.39 3.38
CA LEU A 170 -0.69 9.92 3.29
C LEU A 170 -1.01 10.89 4.44
N ALA A 171 -0.66 10.51 5.67
CA ALA A 171 -0.80 11.34 6.87
C ALA A 171 -0.06 12.68 6.75
N SER A 172 1.13 12.70 6.14
CA SER A 172 1.91 13.93 5.95
C SER A 172 1.23 14.93 5.01
N ARG A 173 0.37 14.45 4.13
CA ARG A 173 -0.39 15.25 3.15
C ARG A 173 -1.76 15.67 3.68
N HIS A 174 -2.28 14.99 4.70
CA HIS A 174 -3.57 15.26 5.34
C HIS A 174 -3.42 15.41 6.86
N PRO A 175 -2.74 16.47 7.34
CA PRO A 175 -2.42 16.64 8.76
C PRO A 175 -3.64 16.83 9.67
N ASP A 176 -4.80 17.18 9.12
CA ASP A 176 -6.05 17.41 9.86
C ASP A 176 -6.83 16.11 10.15
N MET A 177 -6.30 14.95 9.76
CA MET A 177 -6.89 13.64 10.05
C MET A 177 -7.03 13.40 11.56
N ALA A 178 -7.92 12.49 11.97
CA ALA A 178 -8.15 12.18 13.38
C ALA A 178 -6.90 11.59 14.07
N GLY A 179 -6.14 10.75 13.35
CA GLY A 179 -4.91 10.14 13.84
C GLY A 179 -4.36 9.06 12.92
N GLY A 180 -3.09 8.71 13.12
CA GLY A 180 -2.39 7.66 12.36
C GLY A 180 -1.90 6.54 13.28
N ILE A 181 -2.02 5.29 12.83
CA ILE A 181 -1.52 4.10 13.51
C ILE A 181 -0.63 3.34 12.53
N VAL A 182 0.60 3.06 12.94
CA VAL A 182 1.57 2.27 12.16
C VAL A 182 1.96 1.03 12.96
N GLN A 183 1.75 -0.15 12.38
CA GLN A 183 2.13 -1.42 12.96
C GLN A 183 3.22 -2.08 12.09
N ASN A 184 4.34 -2.45 12.72
CA ASN A 184 5.39 -3.25 12.09
C ASN A 184 5.15 -4.74 12.29
#